data_AF-A0A9Q0C5A7-F1
#
_entry.id   AF-A0A9Q0C5A7-F1
#
_cell.length_a   1.000
_cell.length_b   1.000
_cell.length_c   1.000
_cell.angle_alpha   90.00
_cell.angle_beta   90.00
_cell.angle_gamma   90.00
#
_symmetry.space_group_name_H-M   'P 1'
#
loop_
_entity.id
_entity.type
_entity.pdbx_description
1 polymer ?
#
loop_
_entity_poly.entity_id
_entity_poly.type
_entity_poly.pdbx_seq_one_letter_code
_entity_poly.pdbx_strand_id
1 'polypeptide(L)'
;MSSPAEYYNSLPPISKAYGTICFLTTALLQLGLLAPYHIALLYPLVFKSLQIWRLITPFFFLGKFSINFGIRLLMIARYGVQLENGPFDKRTADFLWMMIFGAISLLGLSAIPFLWSPFLGVSMVSMLVYLWSREFPNAQINIYGLVNMKAFYFPWAMLALDVIFGSPILPNLLGIIVGHLYYFFSVLYPLKTGRNPLKTPLWLQRLVVRWRLGVQRTTGAGPAVRDNTSTGTGAFRGRAYRLDR
;
A
#
# COMPACT_ATOMS: atom_id res chain seq x y z
N MET A 1 12.09 -23.85 3.13
CA MET A 1 11.25 -22.85 3.82
C MET A 1 12.11 -21.62 3.96
N SER A 2 11.76 -20.52 3.30
CA SER A 2 12.49 -19.26 3.47
C SER A 2 12.41 -18.85 4.94
N SER A 3 13.56 -18.57 5.57
CA SER A 3 13.56 -18.10 6.95
C SER A 3 12.69 -16.84 7.10
N PRO A 4 12.12 -16.53 8.29
CA PRO A 4 11.37 -15.28 8.48
C PRO A 4 12.16 -14.03 8.08
N ALA A 5 13.48 -14.08 8.25
CA ALA A 5 14.41 -13.04 7.81
C ALA A 5 14.47 -12.94 6.28
N GLU A 6 14.56 -14.06 5.55
CA GLU A 6 14.49 -14.06 4.09
C GLU A 6 13.15 -13.53 3.58
N TYR A 7 12.04 -13.94 4.19
CA TYR A 7 10.72 -13.41 3.85
C TYR A 7 10.67 -11.89 4.02
N TYR A 8 11.10 -11.37 5.17
CA TYR A 8 11.13 -9.93 5.43
C TYR A 8 12.03 -9.17 4.44
N ASN A 9 13.18 -9.74 4.07
CA ASN A 9 14.09 -9.15 3.10
C ASN A 9 13.54 -9.17 1.67
N SER A 10 12.66 -10.12 1.34
CA SER A 10 11.98 -10.21 0.04
C SER A 10 10.86 -9.17 -0.13
N LEU A 11 10.41 -8.55 0.95
CA LEU A 11 9.31 -7.58 0.91
C LEU A 11 9.72 -6.31 0.17
N PRO A 12 8.81 -5.72 -0.62
CA PRO A 12 9.07 -4.49 -1.33
C PRO A 12 9.21 -3.31 -0.34
N PRO A 13 10.00 -2.29 -0.72
CA PRO A 13 10.55 -1.33 0.24
C PRO A 13 9.51 -0.49 0.96
N ILE A 14 8.46 -0.01 0.28
CA ILE A 14 7.50 0.92 0.88
C ILE A 14 6.56 0.18 1.83
N SER A 15 6.00 -0.95 1.41
CA SER A 15 5.13 -1.78 2.24
C SER A 15 5.89 -2.33 3.45
N LYS A 16 7.15 -2.73 3.27
CA LYS A 16 8.04 -3.16 4.36
C LYS A 16 8.27 -2.04 5.36
N ALA A 17 8.67 -0.85 4.89
CA ALA A 17 8.92 0.29 5.75
C ALA A 17 7.65 0.71 6.52
N TYR A 18 6.52 0.82 5.81
CA TYR A 18 5.25 1.19 6.42
C TYR A 18 4.81 0.21 7.51
N GLY A 19 4.80 -1.10 7.22
CA GLY A 19 4.44 -2.12 8.20
C GLY A 19 5.39 -2.15 9.40
N THR A 20 6.69 -1.97 9.17
CA THR A 20 7.72 -1.93 10.24
C THR A 20 7.53 -0.72 11.13
N ILE A 21 7.30 0.46 10.57
CA ILE A 21 7.05 1.68 11.35
C ILE A 21 5.77 1.51 12.17
N CYS A 22 4.68 0.99 11.58
CA CYS A 22 3.43 0.72 12.31
C CYS A 22 3.62 -0.23 13.51
N PHE A 23 4.42 -1.29 13.32
CA PHE A 23 4.77 -2.22 14.39
C PHE A 23 5.59 -1.54 15.49
N LEU A 24 6.64 -0.82 15.12
CA LEU A 24 7.51 -0.12 16.07
C LEU A 24 6.75 0.96 16.84
N THR A 25 5.93 1.76 16.17
CA THR A 25 5.10 2.79 16.82
C THR A 25 4.22 2.15 17.89
N THR A 26 3.53 1.05 17.57
CA THR A 26 2.68 0.33 18.51
C THR A 26 3.46 -0.26 19.68
N ALA A 27 4.65 -0.81 19.42
CA ALA A 27 5.56 -1.32 20.46
C ALA A 27 6.00 -0.20 21.42
N LEU A 28 6.41 0.95 20.89
CA LEU A 28 6.83 2.10 21.71
C LEU A 28 5.70 2.64 22.60
N LEU A 29 4.46 2.66 22.10
CA LEU A 29 3.27 3.00 22.89
C LEU A 29 2.98 1.97 23.99
N GLN A 30 3.14 0.68 23.69
CA GLN A 30 2.93 -0.39 24.66
C GLN A 30 3.98 -0.37 25.77
N LEU A 31 5.22 -0.03 25.44
CA LEU A 31 6.31 0.13 26.41
C LEU A 31 6.21 1.41 27.25
N GLY A 32 5.21 2.28 26.97
CA GLY A 32 5.05 3.56 27.66
C GLY A 32 6.08 4.63 27.29
N LEU A 33 6.92 4.38 26.28
CA LEU A 33 7.93 5.32 25.79
C LEU A 33 7.32 6.47 24.98
N LEU A 34 6.14 6.24 24.38
CA LEU A 34 5.36 7.24 23.68
C LEU A 34 3.94 7.27 24.23
N ALA A 35 3.43 8.47 24.53
CA ALA A 35 2.03 8.64 24.91
C ALA A 35 1.12 8.80 23.67
N PRO A 36 -0.07 8.17 23.63
CA PRO A 36 -1.02 8.29 22.51
C PRO A 36 -1.38 9.74 22.17
N TYR A 37 -1.35 10.62 23.17
CA TYR A 37 -1.59 12.05 22.98
C TYR A 37 -0.59 12.70 22.01
N HIS A 38 0.67 12.28 21.95
CA HIS A 38 1.69 12.92 21.10
C HIS A 38 1.54 12.55 19.62
N ILE A 39 0.99 11.37 19.34
CA ILE A 39 0.82 10.86 17.97
C ILE A 39 -0.56 11.18 17.37
N ALA A 40 -1.54 11.51 18.21
CA ALA A 40 -2.91 11.83 17.78
C ALA A 40 -2.99 13.12 16.95
N LEU A 41 -3.87 13.12 15.96
CA LEU A 41 -4.16 14.27 15.13
C LEU A 41 -5.02 15.29 15.90
N LEU A 42 -4.45 16.45 16.21
CA LEU A 42 -5.14 17.55 16.89
C LEU A 42 -4.93 18.85 16.13
N TYR A 43 -5.89 19.19 15.25
CA TYR A 43 -5.81 20.38 14.39
C TYR A 43 -5.53 21.69 15.14
N PRO A 44 -6.14 21.97 16.31
CA PRO A 44 -5.83 23.19 17.04
C PRO A 44 -4.34 23.31 17.40
N LEU A 45 -3.67 22.22 17.78
CA LEU A 45 -2.25 22.21 18.14
C LEU A 45 -1.33 22.25 16.91
N VAL A 46 -1.77 21.68 15.80
CA VAL A 46 -1.06 21.78 14.52
C VAL A 46 -0.96 23.24 14.09
N PHE A 47 -2.08 23.97 14.12
CA PHE A 47 -2.10 25.36 13.64
C PHE A 47 -1.63 26.38 14.69
N LYS A 48 -1.97 26.21 15.98
CA LYS A 48 -1.60 27.18 17.03
C LYS A 48 -0.20 26.97 17.59
N SER A 49 0.31 25.73 17.59
CA SER A 49 1.58 25.37 18.23
C SER A 49 2.60 24.77 17.27
N LEU A 50 2.33 24.82 15.95
CA LEU A 50 3.21 24.34 14.87
C LEU A 50 3.72 22.91 15.07
N GLN A 51 2.89 22.04 15.66
CA GLN A 51 3.24 20.63 15.88
C GLN A 51 3.03 19.80 14.60
N ILE A 52 3.84 20.07 13.57
CA ILE A 52 3.70 19.55 12.19
C ILE A 52 3.78 18.02 12.14
N TRP A 53 4.54 17.38 13.04
CA TRP A 53 4.64 15.92 13.11
C TRP A 53 3.29 15.22 13.29
N ARG A 54 2.30 15.90 13.91
CA ARG A 54 0.93 15.37 14.08
C ARG A 54 0.16 15.20 12.78
N LEU A 55 0.66 15.73 11.66
CA LEU A 55 0.10 15.44 10.34
C LEU A 55 0.61 14.10 9.78
N ILE A 56 1.68 13.54 10.35
CA ILE A 56 2.35 12.34 9.82
C ILE A 56 2.21 11.17 10.80
N THR A 57 2.41 11.39 12.09
CA THR A 57 2.34 10.34 13.12
C THR A 57 1.01 9.56 13.20
N PRO A 58 -0.18 10.14 12.93
CA PRO A 58 -1.45 9.41 13.03
C PRO A 58 -1.57 8.26 12.04
N PHE A 59 -0.81 8.27 10.94
CA PHE A 59 -0.82 7.23 9.92
C PHE A 59 -0.10 5.95 10.35
N PHE A 60 0.79 6.04 11.33
CA PHE A 60 1.58 4.90 11.78
C PHE A 60 0.99 4.18 13.01
N PHE A 61 -0.17 4.62 13.49
CA PHE A 61 -0.86 3.97 14.60
C PHE A 61 -2.07 3.18 14.11
N LEU A 62 -2.03 1.86 14.32
CA LEU A 62 -3.08 0.92 13.91
C LEU A 62 -3.96 0.46 15.09
N GLY A 63 -3.68 0.95 16.30
CA GLY A 63 -4.31 0.50 17.54
C GLY A 63 -3.33 -0.21 18.48
N LYS A 64 -3.82 -0.60 19.66
CA LYS A 64 -3.05 -1.39 20.64
C LYS A 64 -2.85 -2.83 20.14
N PHE A 65 -1.87 -3.55 20.70
CA PHE A 65 -1.70 -4.98 20.42
C PHE A 65 -3.00 -5.74 20.69
N SER A 66 -3.52 -6.31 19.62
CA SER A 66 -4.81 -7.01 19.57
C SER A 66 -4.84 -7.87 18.29
N ILE A 67 -5.81 -8.78 18.21
CA ILE A 67 -6.05 -9.55 16.97
C ILE A 67 -6.30 -8.59 15.80
N ASN A 68 -7.09 -7.53 16.01
CA ASN A 68 -7.36 -6.49 15.02
C ASN A 68 -6.08 -5.79 14.53
N PHE A 69 -5.14 -5.49 15.43
CA PHE A 69 -3.84 -4.96 15.05
C PHE A 69 -3.05 -5.95 14.16
N GLY A 70 -2.98 -7.22 14.56
CA GLY A 70 -2.29 -8.27 13.79
C GLY A 70 -2.90 -8.46 12.40
N ILE A 71 -4.24 -8.45 12.30
CA ILE A 71 -4.95 -8.53 11.02
C ILE A 71 -4.60 -7.33 10.13
N ARG A 72 -4.60 -6.10 10.67
CA ARG A 72 -4.24 -4.89 9.92
C ARG A 72 -2.79 -4.91 9.45
N LEU A 73 -1.88 -5.43 10.27
CA LEU A 73 -0.47 -5.62 9.88
C LEU A 73 -0.34 -6.67 8.77
N LEU A 74 -1.08 -7.78 8.86
CA LEU A 74 -1.14 -8.80 7.81
C LEU A 74 -1.73 -8.24 6.51
N MET A 75 -2.74 -7.36 6.59
CA MET A 75 -3.30 -6.69 5.41
C MET A 75 -2.25 -5.85 4.69
N ILE A 76 -1.37 -5.15 5.41
CA ILE A 76 -0.25 -4.42 4.82
C ILE A 76 0.71 -5.42 4.14
N ALA A 77 1.12 -6.46 4.87
CA ALA A 77 2.08 -7.45 4.39
C ALA A 77 1.57 -8.29 3.20
N ARG A 78 0.26 -8.46 3.06
CA ARG A 78 -0.36 -9.22 1.97
C ARG A 78 -0.81 -8.30 0.83
N TYR A 79 -1.70 -7.37 1.10
CA TYR A 79 -2.38 -6.58 0.07
C TYR A 79 -1.55 -5.37 -0.35
N GLY A 80 -0.87 -4.70 0.58
CA GLY A 80 0.09 -3.64 0.26
C GLY A 80 1.22 -4.15 -0.63
N VAL A 81 1.80 -5.30 -0.27
CA VAL A 81 2.85 -5.96 -1.04
C VAL A 81 2.37 -6.39 -2.43
N GLN A 82 1.15 -6.94 -2.55
CA GLN A 82 0.58 -7.31 -3.85
C GLN A 82 0.29 -6.09 -4.74
N LEU A 83 -0.08 -4.95 -4.16
CA LEU A 83 -0.18 -3.70 -4.91
C LEU A 83 1.20 -3.22 -5.39
N GLU A 84 2.19 -3.17 -4.50
CA GLU A 84 3.52 -2.67 -4.82
C GLU A 84 4.26 -3.54 -5.85
N ASN A 85 4.12 -4.87 -5.77
CA ASN A 85 4.74 -5.82 -6.71
C ASN A 85 3.87 -6.15 -7.94
N GLY A 86 2.60 -5.79 -7.94
CA GLY A 86 1.67 -6.09 -9.03
C GLY A 86 1.53 -4.87 -9.95
N PRO A 87 0.47 -4.06 -9.80
CA PRO A 87 0.25 -2.86 -10.61
C PRO A 87 1.43 -1.91 -10.59
N PHE A 88 2.09 -1.75 -9.44
CA PHE A 88 3.17 -0.79 -9.27
C PHE A 88 4.57 -1.42 -9.41
N ASP A 89 4.69 -2.61 -10.02
CA ASP A 89 5.99 -3.24 -10.22
C ASP A 89 6.94 -2.28 -10.95
N LYS A 90 8.15 -2.11 -10.40
CA LYS A 90 9.19 -1.16 -10.87
C LYS A 90 8.74 0.30 -10.93
N ARG A 91 7.56 0.63 -10.40
CA ARG A 91 6.97 1.97 -10.30
C ARG A 91 6.73 2.34 -8.84
N THR A 92 7.71 2.07 -7.99
CA THR A 92 7.65 2.36 -6.55
C THR A 92 7.32 3.83 -6.24
N ALA A 93 7.73 4.76 -7.12
CA ALA A 93 7.36 6.17 -7.00
C ALA A 93 5.85 6.42 -7.16
N ASP A 94 5.17 5.67 -8.03
CA ASP A 94 3.74 5.78 -8.25
C ASP A 94 2.97 5.19 -7.06
N PHE A 95 3.46 4.07 -6.48
CA PHE A 95 2.90 3.51 -5.25
C PHE A 95 3.06 4.46 -4.05
N LEU A 96 4.24 5.07 -3.90
CA LEU A 96 4.48 6.06 -2.85
C LEU A 96 3.62 7.31 -3.06
N TRP A 97 3.40 7.72 -4.31
CA TRP A 97 2.50 8.83 -4.63
C TRP A 97 1.05 8.52 -4.28
N MET A 98 0.58 7.32 -4.57
CA MET A 98 -0.73 6.83 -4.13
C MET A 98 -0.87 6.91 -2.59
N MET A 99 0.16 6.48 -1.85
CA MET A 99 0.16 6.58 -0.40
C MET A 99 0.09 8.04 0.09
N ILE A 100 0.85 8.94 -0.53
CA ILE A 100 0.87 10.38 -0.20
C ILE A 100 -0.48 11.03 -0.53
N PHE A 101 -1.05 10.76 -1.70
CA PHE A 101 -2.37 11.24 -2.08
C PHE A 101 -3.43 10.78 -1.08
N GLY A 102 -3.35 9.50 -0.67
CA GLY A 102 -4.19 8.93 0.37
C GLY A 102 -4.09 9.68 1.68
N ALA A 103 -2.87 9.91 2.15
CA ALA A 103 -2.61 10.65 3.38
C ALA A 103 -3.15 12.09 3.33
N ILE A 104 -2.90 12.83 2.25
CA ILE A 104 -3.40 14.21 2.07
C ILE A 104 -4.93 14.23 2.06
N SER A 105 -5.56 13.31 1.33
CA SER A 105 -7.02 13.22 1.23
C SER A 105 -7.65 12.85 2.58
N LEU A 106 -7.03 11.93 3.33
CA LEU A 106 -7.48 11.55 4.68
C LEU A 106 -7.33 12.70 5.69
N LEU A 107 -6.25 13.48 5.61
CA LEU A 107 -6.13 14.72 6.40
C LEU A 107 -7.26 15.69 6.03
N GLY A 108 -7.48 15.95 4.74
CA GLY A 108 -8.56 16.81 4.28
C GLY A 108 -9.94 16.39 4.79
N LEU A 109 -10.27 15.10 4.72
CA LEU A 109 -11.53 14.57 5.26
C LEU A 109 -11.60 14.68 6.79
N SER A 110 -10.51 14.35 7.49
CA SER A 110 -10.48 14.42 8.96
C SER A 110 -10.55 15.86 9.49
N ALA A 111 -10.26 16.87 8.68
CA ALA A 111 -10.45 18.27 9.05
C ALA A 111 -11.94 18.67 9.22
N ILE A 112 -12.86 17.89 8.67
CA ILE A 112 -14.30 18.10 8.82
C ILE A 112 -14.72 17.54 10.20
N PRO A 113 -15.35 18.34 11.09
CA PRO A 113 -15.65 17.92 12.46
C PRO A 113 -16.43 16.60 12.59
N PHE A 114 -17.36 16.34 11.67
CA PHE A 114 -18.16 15.11 11.64
C PHE A 114 -17.37 13.86 11.22
N LEU A 115 -16.31 14.06 10.42
CA LEU A 115 -15.46 12.98 9.90
C LEU A 115 -14.12 12.91 10.64
N TRP A 116 -13.98 13.66 11.73
CA TRP A 116 -12.73 13.74 12.47
C TRP A 116 -12.38 12.39 13.12
N SER A 117 -11.15 11.95 12.90
CA SER A 117 -10.58 10.81 13.59
C SER A 117 -9.16 11.13 14.05
N PRO A 118 -8.81 10.81 15.32
CA PRO A 118 -7.48 11.12 15.86
C PRO A 118 -6.37 10.26 15.25
N PHE A 119 -6.70 9.11 14.66
CA PHE A 119 -5.76 8.16 14.09
C PHE A 119 -6.19 7.76 12.68
N LEU A 120 -5.27 7.85 11.72
CA LEU A 120 -5.55 7.65 10.30
C LEU A 120 -4.87 6.39 9.73
N GLY A 121 -4.06 5.68 10.53
CA GLY A 121 -3.38 4.47 10.08
C GLY A 121 -4.36 3.35 9.68
N VAL A 122 -5.44 3.20 10.45
CA VAL A 122 -6.54 2.31 10.10
C VAL A 122 -7.15 2.66 8.74
N SER A 123 -7.44 3.93 8.51
CA SER A 123 -7.99 4.42 7.24
C SER A 123 -7.04 4.18 6.07
N MET A 124 -5.73 4.33 6.31
CA MET A 124 -4.70 4.06 5.32
C MET A 124 -4.66 2.58 4.91
N VAL A 125 -4.75 1.67 5.88
CA VAL A 125 -4.82 0.22 5.60
C VAL A 125 -6.10 -0.10 4.83
N SER A 126 -7.23 0.46 5.23
CA SER A 126 -8.51 0.26 4.54
C SER A 126 -8.47 0.76 3.09
N MET A 127 -7.84 1.91 2.84
CA MET A 127 -7.60 2.42 1.49
C MET A 127 -6.78 1.43 0.63
N LEU A 128 -5.68 0.88 1.18
CA LEU A 128 -4.87 -0.12 0.48
C LEU A 128 -5.68 -1.36 0.14
N VAL A 129 -6.46 -1.87 1.10
CA VAL A 129 -7.34 -3.02 0.90
C VAL A 129 -8.39 -2.74 -0.17
N TYR A 130 -8.97 -1.55 -0.16
CA TYR A 130 -9.93 -1.12 -1.16
C TYR A 130 -9.31 -1.09 -2.56
N LEU A 131 -8.16 -0.43 -2.74
CA LEU A 131 -7.52 -0.34 -4.06
C LEU A 131 -7.12 -1.72 -4.58
N TRP A 132 -6.57 -2.56 -3.70
CA TRP A 132 -6.27 -3.94 -4.04
C TRP A 132 -7.52 -4.73 -4.48
N SER A 133 -8.66 -4.55 -3.81
CA SER A 133 -9.91 -5.22 -4.21
C SER A 133 -10.45 -4.77 -5.57
N ARG A 134 -10.15 -3.53 -5.98
CA ARG A 134 -10.57 -3.00 -7.29
C ARG A 134 -9.65 -3.47 -8.39
N GLU A 135 -8.38 -3.66 -8.09
CA GLU A 135 -7.40 -4.18 -9.03
C GLU A 135 -7.57 -5.67 -9.30
N PHE A 136 -7.84 -6.45 -8.25
CA PHE A 136 -8.00 -7.91 -8.33
C PHE A 136 -9.43 -8.36 -7.98
N PRO A 137 -10.48 -7.88 -8.68
CA PRO A 137 -11.88 -8.05 -8.23
C PRO A 137 -12.34 -9.50 -8.19
N ASN A 138 -11.74 -10.36 -9.01
CA ASN A 138 -12.06 -11.79 -9.12
C ASN A 138 -11.20 -12.68 -8.22
N ALA A 139 -10.22 -12.13 -7.49
CA ALA A 139 -9.43 -12.90 -6.55
C ALA A 139 -10.33 -13.44 -5.43
N GLN A 140 -10.12 -14.70 -5.04
CA GLN A 140 -10.87 -15.33 -3.96
C GLN A 140 -10.15 -15.08 -2.63
N ILE A 141 -10.90 -14.60 -1.64
CA ILE A 141 -10.42 -14.39 -0.27
C ILE A 141 -11.20 -15.29 0.65
N ASN A 142 -10.47 -15.99 1.50
CA ASN A 142 -11.04 -16.70 2.63
C ASN A 142 -10.89 -15.85 3.89
N ILE A 143 -12.00 -15.42 4.48
CA ILE A 143 -12.03 -14.69 5.75
C ILE A 143 -11.95 -15.70 6.88
N TYR A 144 -10.80 -15.74 7.56
CA TYR A 144 -10.52 -16.59 8.74
C TYR A 144 -10.79 -18.09 8.54
N GLY A 145 -10.80 -18.59 7.31
CA GLY A 145 -11.13 -19.99 7.02
C GLY A 145 -12.63 -20.28 6.92
N LEU A 146 -13.48 -19.30 7.23
CA LEU A 146 -14.92 -19.50 7.41
C LEU A 146 -15.75 -19.18 6.16
N VAL A 147 -15.40 -18.09 5.47
CA VAL A 147 -16.20 -17.57 4.35
C VAL A 147 -15.31 -17.25 3.16
N ASN A 148 -15.62 -17.86 2.02
CA ASN A 148 -14.99 -17.53 0.75
C ASN A 148 -15.81 -16.47 0.03
N MET A 149 -15.16 -15.40 -0.41
CA MET A 149 -15.79 -14.34 -1.20
C MET A 149 -14.82 -13.73 -2.21
N LYS A 150 -15.40 -13.08 -3.22
CA LYS A 150 -14.63 -12.28 -4.17
C LYS A 150 -14.02 -11.06 -3.48
N ALA A 151 -12.79 -10.73 -3.87
CA ALA A 151 -12.04 -9.62 -3.30
C ALA A 151 -12.78 -8.29 -3.40
N PHE A 152 -13.56 -8.08 -4.46
CA PHE A 152 -14.42 -6.90 -4.62
C PHE A 152 -15.29 -6.58 -3.38
N TYR A 153 -15.77 -7.59 -2.67
CA TYR A 153 -16.64 -7.41 -1.48
C TYR A 153 -15.85 -7.24 -0.18
N PHE A 154 -14.54 -7.48 -0.21
CA PHE A 154 -13.71 -7.57 0.98
C PHE A 154 -13.67 -6.30 1.85
N PRO A 155 -13.56 -5.08 1.30
CA PRO A 155 -13.60 -3.87 2.12
C PRO A 155 -14.92 -3.71 2.88
N TRP A 156 -16.03 -4.12 2.26
CA TRP A 156 -17.37 -4.06 2.85
C TRP A 156 -17.56 -5.15 3.91
N ALA A 157 -17.04 -6.35 3.67
CA ALA A 157 -17.02 -7.40 4.66
C ALA A 157 -16.22 -6.99 5.90
N MET A 158 -15.10 -6.28 5.72
CA MET A 158 -14.32 -5.75 6.84
C MET A 158 -15.10 -4.69 7.65
N LEU A 159 -15.83 -3.79 6.99
CA LEU A 159 -16.74 -2.87 7.68
C LEU A 159 -17.82 -3.61 8.48
N ALA A 160 -18.42 -4.65 7.91
CA ALA A 160 -19.43 -5.45 8.62
C ALA A 160 -18.83 -6.16 9.84
N LEU A 161 -17.61 -6.67 9.73
CA LEU A 161 -16.88 -7.26 10.86
C LEU A 161 -16.58 -6.23 11.95
N ASP A 162 -16.22 -4.99 11.61
CA ASP A 162 -16.04 -3.95 12.63
C ASP A 162 -17.32 -3.72 13.43
N VAL A 163 -18.48 -3.68 12.77
CA VAL A 163 -19.79 -3.56 13.45
C VAL A 163 -20.00 -4.73 14.41
N ILE A 164 -19.74 -5.97 13.97
CA ILE A 164 -19.90 -7.18 14.78
C ILE A 164 -18.95 -7.16 15.99
N PHE A 165 -17.72 -6.69 15.81
CA PHE A 165 -16.72 -6.60 16.89
C PHE A 165 -16.81 -5.30 17.71
N GLY A 166 -17.80 -4.44 17.47
CA GLY A 166 -17.96 -3.16 18.16
C GLY A 166 -16.81 -2.16 17.91
N SER A 167 -16.08 -2.32 16.81
CA SER A 167 -14.99 -1.44 16.40
C SER A 167 -15.53 -0.19 15.67
N PRO A 168 -14.85 0.95 15.77
CA PRO A 168 -15.28 2.17 15.07
C PRO A 168 -15.20 1.97 13.55
N ILE A 169 -16.33 2.16 12.88
CA ILE A 169 -16.45 1.99 11.42
C ILE A 169 -15.89 3.18 10.63
N LEU A 170 -15.92 4.38 11.22
CA LEU A 170 -15.59 5.64 10.53
C LEU A 170 -14.19 5.60 9.90
N PRO A 171 -13.12 5.16 10.61
CA PRO A 171 -11.79 5.06 10.01
C PRO A 171 -11.75 4.18 8.75
N ASN A 172 -12.39 3.00 8.77
CA ASN A 172 -12.43 2.12 7.61
C ASN A 172 -13.29 2.70 6.47
N LEU A 173 -14.39 3.40 6.80
CA LEU A 173 -15.21 4.09 5.81
C LEU A 173 -14.43 5.22 5.11
N LEU A 174 -13.67 6.02 5.86
CA LEU A 174 -12.81 7.06 5.29
C LEU A 174 -11.77 6.47 4.34
N GLY A 175 -11.18 5.33 4.69
CA GLY A 175 -10.25 4.60 3.82
C GLY A 175 -10.89 4.18 2.50
N ILE A 176 -12.11 3.65 2.54
CA ILE A 176 -12.88 3.27 1.34
C ILE A 176 -13.20 4.49 0.47
N ILE A 177 -13.64 5.61 1.08
CA ILE A 177 -13.93 6.84 0.35
C ILE A 177 -12.70 7.36 -0.37
N VAL A 178 -11.56 7.45 0.33
CA VAL A 178 -10.30 7.93 -0.26
C VAL A 178 -9.75 6.96 -1.29
N GLY A 179 -9.88 5.66 -1.06
CA GLY A 179 -9.53 4.63 -2.05
C GLY A 179 -10.36 4.78 -3.33
N HIS A 180 -11.67 5.02 -3.20
CA HIS A 180 -12.53 5.27 -4.34
C HIS A 180 -12.17 6.57 -5.06
N LEU A 181 -11.85 7.63 -4.30
CA LEU A 181 -11.40 8.92 -4.85
C LEU A 181 -10.12 8.75 -5.69
N TYR A 182 -9.13 8.03 -5.17
CA TYR A 182 -7.91 7.72 -5.91
C TYR A 182 -8.24 6.93 -7.18
N TYR A 183 -9.00 5.84 -7.07
CA TYR A 183 -9.40 5.00 -8.21
C TYR A 183 -10.16 5.82 -9.28
N PHE A 184 -11.02 6.74 -8.87
CA PHE A 184 -11.73 7.63 -9.77
C PHE A 184 -10.76 8.50 -10.58
N PHE A 185 -9.81 9.16 -9.92
CA PHE A 185 -8.87 10.03 -10.60
C PHE A 185 -7.75 9.31 -11.36
N SER A 186 -7.39 8.09 -10.95
CA SER A 186 -6.31 7.33 -11.58
C SER A 186 -6.79 6.44 -12.74
N VAL A 187 -8.05 5.98 -12.69
CA VAL A 187 -8.61 5.06 -13.68
C VAL A 187 -9.81 5.67 -14.42
N LEU A 188 -10.86 6.07 -13.69
CA LEU A 188 -12.13 6.46 -14.32
C LEU A 188 -12.04 7.80 -15.08
N TYR A 189 -11.33 8.78 -14.53
CA TYR A 189 -11.18 10.09 -15.13
C TYR A 189 -10.31 10.07 -16.40
N PRO A 190 -9.13 9.40 -16.41
CA PRO A 190 -8.34 9.24 -17.63
C PRO A 190 -9.08 8.48 -18.72
N LEU A 191 -9.89 7.47 -18.38
CA LEU A 191 -10.69 6.72 -19.36
C LEU A 191 -11.73 7.59 -20.07
N LYS A 192 -12.28 8.62 -19.41
CA LYS A 192 -13.28 9.51 -19.99
C LYS A 192 -12.70 10.75 -20.68
N THR A 193 -11.63 11.32 -20.12
CA THR A 193 -11.10 12.64 -20.54
C THR A 193 -9.75 12.54 -21.25
N GLY A 194 -9.07 11.39 -21.21
CA GLY A 194 -7.73 11.20 -21.79
C GLY A 194 -6.61 11.93 -21.05
N ARG A 195 -6.91 12.63 -19.95
CA ARG A 195 -5.94 13.35 -19.11
C ARG A 195 -5.70 12.57 -17.82
N ASN A 196 -4.45 12.43 -17.42
CA ASN A 196 -4.07 11.81 -16.15
C ASN A 196 -3.73 12.89 -15.10
N PRO A 197 -4.68 13.28 -14.23
CA PRO A 197 -4.45 14.31 -13.22
C PRO A 197 -3.51 13.86 -12.10
N LEU A 198 -3.36 12.54 -11.88
CA LEU A 198 -2.53 11.96 -10.83
C LEU A 198 -1.15 11.52 -11.37
N LYS A 199 -0.56 12.30 -12.28
CA LYS A 199 0.80 12.04 -12.72
C LYS A 199 1.77 12.24 -11.56
N THR A 200 2.56 11.21 -11.26
CA THR A 200 3.59 11.24 -10.22
C THR A 200 4.54 12.41 -10.42
N PRO A 201 4.77 13.24 -9.40
CA PRO A 201 5.61 14.42 -9.56
C PRO A 201 7.08 14.03 -9.73
N LEU A 202 7.79 14.79 -10.57
CA LEU A 202 9.18 14.51 -10.93
C LEU A 202 10.13 14.48 -9.73
N TRP A 203 9.87 15.31 -8.70
CA TRP A 203 10.69 15.32 -7.48
C TRP A 203 10.63 13.98 -6.75
N LEU A 204 9.47 13.31 -6.75
CA LEU A 204 9.28 12.03 -6.07
C LEU A 204 9.97 10.90 -6.84
N GLN A 205 9.89 10.92 -8.17
CA GLN A 205 10.66 9.99 -9.01
C GLN A 205 12.17 10.14 -8.77
N ARG A 206 12.66 11.39 -8.73
CA ARG A 206 14.07 11.68 -8.40
C ARG A 206 14.45 11.19 -7.00
N LEU A 207 13.56 11.34 -6.01
CA LEU A 207 13.79 10.85 -4.65
C LEU A 207 13.91 9.32 -4.65
N VAL A 208 12.95 8.61 -5.24
CA VAL A 208 12.97 7.14 -5.30
C VAL A 208 14.23 6.61 -5.99
N VAL A 209 14.63 7.23 -7.11
CA VAL A 209 15.88 6.90 -7.82
C VAL A 209 17.12 7.21 -6.96
N ARG A 210 17.17 8.38 -6.32
CA ARG A 210 18.29 8.79 -5.45
C ARG A 210 18.49 7.83 -4.29
N TRP A 211 17.40 7.36 -3.70
CA TRP A 211 17.40 6.42 -2.58
C TRP A 211 17.44 4.95 -3.04
N ARG A 212 17.54 4.69 -4.37
CA ARG A 212 17.52 3.36 -5.00
C ARG A 212 16.35 2.49 -4.53
N LEU A 213 15.24 3.11 -4.15
CA LEU A 213 14.01 2.43 -3.72
C LEU A 213 13.37 1.82 -4.98
N GLY A 214 13.15 0.50 -5.00
CA GLY A 214 12.61 -0.20 -6.18
C GLY A 214 13.66 -0.79 -7.12
N VAL A 215 14.96 -0.56 -6.88
CA VAL A 215 16.00 -1.43 -7.44
C VAL A 215 16.00 -2.69 -6.60
N GLN A 216 15.29 -3.73 -7.05
CA GLN A 216 15.55 -5.08 -6.55
C GLN A 216 17.05 -5.30 -6.67
N ARG A 217 17.75 -5.42 -5.53
CA ARG A 217 19.03 -6.09 -5.51
C ARG A 217 18.70 -7.51 -5.92
N THR A 218 18.84 -7.81 -7.21
CA THR A 218 19.11 -9.15 -7.67
C THR A 218 20.38 -9.58 -6.93
N THR A 219 20.20 -10.17 -5.75
CA THR A 219 21.19 -11.04 -5.15
C THR A 219 21.53 -12.05 -6.24
N GLY A 220 22.80 -12.06 -6.62
CA GLY A 220 23.29 -12.63 -7.86
C GLY A 220 22.76 -14.04 -8.13
N ALA A 221 21.86 -14.11 -9.11
CA ALA A 221 21.87 -15.17 -10.10
C ALA A 221 21.90 -14.42 -11.43
N GLY A 222 23.11 -14.05 -11.86
CA GLY A 222 23.28 -13.69 -13.26
C GLY A 222 22.75 -14.84 -14.11
N PRO A 223 22.19 -14.60 -15.30
CA PRO A 223 22.02 -15.68 -16.24
C PRO A 223 23.42 -16.23 -16.48
N ALA A 224 23.70 -17.42 -15.94
CA ALA A 224 24.80 -18.23 -16.44
C ALA A 224 24.39 -18.54 -17.88
N VAL A 225 24.86 -17.69 -18.80
CA VAL A 225 25.02 -18.05 -20.19
C VAL A 225 25.96 -19.25 -20.15
N ARG A 226 25.36 -20.44 -20.12
CA ARG A 226 26.08 -21.67 -20.44
C ARG A 226 26.38 -21.58 -21.93
N ASP A 227 27.55 -21.02 -22.23
CA ASP A 227 28.25 -21.26 -23.49
C ASP A 227 28.50 -22.76 -23.57
N ASN A 228 27.54 -23.49 -24.13
CA ASN A 228 27.73 -24.87 -24.54
C ASN A 228 28.34 -24.85 -25.94
N THR A 229 29.62 -24.45 -26.00
CA THR A 229 30.42 -24.57 -27.21
C THR A 229 30.94 -26.01 -27.30
N SER A 230 30.16 -26.90 -27.89
CA SER A 230 30.72 -28.10 -28.55
C SER A 230 29.74 -28.67 -29.57
N THR A 231 30.12 -28.48 -30.84
CA THR A 231 30.00 -29.44 -31.96
C THR A 231 28.62 -29.93 -32.37
N GLY A 232 28.19 -29.56 -33.59
CA GLY A 232 27.27 -30.38 -34.38
C GLY A 232 26.34 -29.61 -35.31
N THR A 233 26.76 -29.49 -36.58
CA THR A 233 25.92 -29.55 -37.79
C THR A 233 24.76 -28.55 -37.99
N GLY A 234 24.91 -27.71 -39.02
CA GLY A 234 23.90 -27.62 -40.09
C GLY A 234 22.85 -26.52 -39.99
N ALA A 235 23.01 -25.51 -40.85
CA ALA A 235 21.99 -24.88 -41.69
C ALA A 235 20.62 -24.53 -41.06
N PHE A 236 20.31 -23.24 -40.91
CA PHE A 236 19.34 -22.50 -41.75
C PHE A 236 19.08 -21.10 -41.14
N ARG A 237 19.60 -20.04 -41.76
CA ARG A 237 19.24 -18.64 -41.45
C ARG A 237 18.21 -18.18 -42.48
N GLY A 238 16.93 -18.43 -42.20
CA GLY A 238 15.81 -17.95 -43.03
C GLY A 238 15.47 -16.49 -42.71
N ARG A 239 15.67 -15.59 -43.68
CA ARG A 239 15.06 -14.25 -43.72
C ARG A 239 13.59 -14.39 -44.11
N ALA A 240 12.66 -13.89 -43.30
CA ALA A 240 11.26 -13.75 -43.70
C ALA A 240 10.88 -12.26 -43.74
N TYR A 241 10.39 -11.86 -44.91
CA TYR A 241 9.94 -10.52 -45.28
C TYR A 241 8.53 -10.24 -44.71
N ARG A 242 8.23 -8.98 -44.39
CA ARG A 242 6.89 -8.51 -44.02
C ARG A 242 5.94 -8.60 -45.22
N LEU A 243 4.69 -8.98 -44.97
CA LEU A 243 3.57 -8.78 -45.87
C LEU A 243 2.63 -7.75 -45.24
N ASP A 244 2.55 -6.59 -45.85
CA ASP A 244 1.46 -5.63 -45.67
C ASP A 244 0.38 -5.96 -46.71
N ARG A 245 -0.86 -6.16 -46.25
CA ARG A 245 -2.08 -5.92 -47.03
C ARG A 245 -3.25 -5.67 -46.11
#